data_AF-A0A7C9VU46-F1
#
_entry.id   AF-A0A7C9VU46-F1
#
_cell.length_a   1.000
_cell.length_b   1.000
_cell.length_c   1.000
_cell.angle_alpha   90.00
_cell.angle_beta   90.00
_cell.angle_gamma   90.00
#
_symmetry.space_group_name_H-M   'P 1'
#
loop_
_entity.id
_entity.type
_entity.pdbx_description
1 polymer ?
#
loop_
_entity_poly.entity_id
_entity_poly.type
_entity_poly.pdbx_seq_one_letter_code
_entity_poly.pdbx_strand_id
1 'polypeptide(L)'
;MGALPRLADLLTWKQEGPIATEPMLIEVKSRGDRLSDDQRTWITLNHQTLHLPFRIVKVHRTERLTFNSDSHTRSPSSPPPQ
;
A
#
# COMPACT_ATOMS: atom_id res chain seq x y z
N MET A 1 8.45 11.19 26.84
CA MET A 1 7.39 11.40 25.82
C MET A 1 7.31 10.14 24.99
N GLY A 2 6.15 9.47 24.95
CA GLY A 2 5.97 8.25 24.16
C GLY A 2 5.86 8.57 22.67
N ALA A 3 6.29 7.66 21.81
CA ALA A 3 6.06 7.75 20.37
C ALA A 3 4.54 7.78 20.10
N LEU A 4 4.12 8.58 19.12
CA LEU A 4 2.73 8.54 18.66
C LEU A 4 2.44 7.16 18.06
N PRO A 5 1.25 6.58 18.29
CA PRO A 5 0.89 5.31 17.71
C PRO A 5 0.93 5.39 16.18
N ARG A 6 1.43 4.33 15.54
CA ARG A 6 1.47 4.23 14.08
C ARG A 6 0.05 4.32 13.50
N LEU A 7 -0.12 5.17 12.49
CA LEU A 7 -1.37 5.31 11.74
C LEU A 7 -1.53 4.20 10.70
N ALA A 8 -2.76 4.02 10.20
CA ALA A 8 -3.07 3.14 9.08
C ALA A 8 -2.25 3.48 7.84
N ASP A 9 -1.92 2.47 7.03
CA ASP A 9 -1.10 2.65 5.83
C ASP A 9 -1.77 3.52 4.75
N LEU A 10 -3.10 3.47 4.61
CA LEU A 10 -3.85 4.21 3.59
C LEU A 10 -5.09 4.90 4.16
N LEU A 11 -5.48 6.01 3.53
CA LEU A 11 -6.75 6.72 3.72
C LEU A 11 -7.42 6.87 2.36
N THR A 12 -8.68 6.46 2.25
CA THR A 12 -9.44 6.51 0.99
C THR A 12 -10.81 7.14 1.18
N TRP A 13 -11.26 7.88 0.17
CA TRP A 13 -12.62 8.38 0.03
C TRP A 13 -12.93 8.50 -1.46
N LYS A 14 -14.20 8.50 -1.81
CA LYS A 14 -14.67 8.73 -3.18
C LYS A 14 -15.29 10.11 -3.26
N GLN A 15 -14.93 10.87 -4.29
CA GLN A 15 -15.58 12.14 -4.62
C GLN A 15 -16.40 11.95 -5.89
N GLU A 16 -17.70 12.26 -5.82
CA GLU A 16 -18.62 12.28 -6.96
C GLU A 16 -19.26 13.67 -7.05
N GLY A 17 -18.69 14.54 -7.90
CA GLY A 17 -19.12 15.93 -7.97
C GLY A 17 -18.92 16.64 -6.62
N PRO A 18 -19.94 17.28 -6.02
CA PRO A 18 -19.83 17.92 -4.70
C PRO A 18 -19.96 16.92 -3.53
N ILE A 19 -20.35 15.66 -3.77
CA ILE A 19 -20.58 14.67 -2.72
C ILE A 19 -19.29 13.88 -2.47
N ALA A 20 -18.87 13.80 -1.21
CA ALA A 20 -17.78 12.93 -0.75
C ALA A 20 -18.36 11.77 0.06
N THR A 21 -17.83 10.57 -0.13
CA THR A 21 -18.10 9.47 0.81
C THR A 21 -17.31 9.67 2.10
N GLU A 22 -17.74 9.00 3.17
CA GLU A 22 -16.97 8.96 4.40
C GLU A 22 -15.55 8.41 4.17
N PRO A 23 -14.53 9.01 4.83
CA PRO A 23 -13.16 8.54 4.75
C PRO A 23 -13.00 7.17 5.42
N MET A 24 -12.24 6.27 4.79
CA MET A 24 -11.94 4.93 5.29
C MET A 24 -10.44 4.72 5.46
N LEU A 25 -10.04 4.24 6.63
CA LEU A 25 -8.66 3.90 6.96
C LEU A 25 -8.37 2.44 6.58
N ILE A 26 -7.23 2.16 5.96
CA ILE A 26 -6.87 0.81 5.54
C ILE A 26 -5.45 0.49 6.00
N GLU A 27 -5.34 -0.57 6.80
CA GLU A 27 -4.06 -1.18 7.17
C GLU A 27 -3.75 -2.34 6.22
N VAL A 28 -2.58 -2.35 5.61
CA VAL A 28 -2.20 -3.35 4.60
C VAL A 28 -1.24 -4.37 5.20
N LYS A 29 -1.55 -5.65 5.00
CA LYS A 29 -0.70 -6.75 5.46
C LYS A 29 -0.25 -7.63 4.30
N SER A 30 1.04 -7.91 4.26
CA SER A 30 1.59 -8.90 3.34
C SER A 30 1.39 -10.33 3.85
N ARG A 31 1.79 -11.33 3.06
CA ARG A 31 1.73 -12.73 3.49
C ARG A 31 2.69 -12.95 4.68
N GLY A 32 2.14 -13.39 5.80
CA GLY A 32 2.90 -13.67 7.02
C GLY A 32 3.04 -12.47 7.96
N ASP A 33 2.71 -11.28 7.49
CA ASP A 33 2.67 -10.06 8.29
C ASP A 33 1.48 -10.09 9.27
N ARG A 34 1.71 -9.62 10.49
CA ARG A 34 0.75 -9.58 11.59
C ARG A 34 0.65 -8.15 12.11
N LEU A 35 -0.46 -7.84 12.77
CA LEU A 35 -0.60 -6.55 13.45
C LEU A 35 0.42 -6.45 14.60
N SER A 36 1.23 -5.41 14.57
CA SER A 36 2.05 -4.99 15.71
C SER A 36 1.19 -4.44 16.84
N ASP A 37 1.77 -4.29 18.02
CA ASP A 37 1.06 -3.76 19.19
C ASP A 37 0.65 -2.29 19.01
N ASP A 38 1.47 -1.49 18.35
CA ASP A 38 1.14 -0.10 18.03
C ASP A 38 -0.06 -0.01 17.07
N GLN A 39 -0.12 -0.91 16.08
CA GLN A 39 -1.25 -0.99 15.16
C GLN A 39 -2.53 -1.42 15.89
N ARG A 40 -2.45 -2.39 16.81
CA ARG A 40 -3.59 -2.78 17.67
C ARG A 40 -4.05 -1.65 18.59
N THR A 41 -3.10 -0.87 19.08
CA THR A 41 -3.37 0.32 19.91
C THR A 41 -4.11 1.37 19.08
N TRP A 42 -3.65 1.65 17.86
CA TRP A 42 -4.38 2.49 16.90
C TRP A 42 -5.83 1.97 16.70
N ILE A 43 -6.02 0.66 16.51
CA ILE A 43 -7.35 0.06 16.25
C ILE A 43 -8.29 0.36 17.41
N THR A 44 -7.78 0.09 18.61
CA THR A 44 -8.53 0.26 19.85
C THR A 44 -8.89 1.72 20.07
N LEU A 45 -7.92 2.63 19.88
CA LEU A 45 -8.15 4.07 20.05
C LEU A 45 -9.14 4.62 19.03
N ASN A 46 -9.02 4.26 17.75
CA ASN A 46 -9.98 4.67 16.73
C ASN A 46 -11.40 4.21 17.08
N HIS A 47 -11.56 2.95 17.51
CA HIS A 47 -12.86 2.42 17.95
C HIS A 47 -13.41 3.15 19.19
N GLN A 48 -12.56 3.62 20.10
CA GLN A 48 -12.98 4.28 21.33
C GLN A 48 -13.23 5.78 21.19
N THR A 49 -12.63 6.44 20.20
CA THR A 49 -12.56 7.91 20.17
C THR A 49 -13.12 8.52 18.88
N LEU A 50 -12.61 8.10 17.72
CA LEU A 50 -12.92 8.74 16.43
C LEU A 50 -14.08 8.05 15.71
N HIS A 51 -14.27 6.75 15.96
CA HIS A 51 -15.25 5.90 15.31
C HIS A 51 -15.18 5.92 13.77
N LEU A 52 -14.00 6.21 13.19
CA LEU A 52 -13.83 6.20 11.75
C LEU A 52 -13.87 4.76 11.22
N PRO A 53 -14.45 4.53 10.03
CA PRO A 53 -14.47 3.21 9.43
C PRO A 53 -13.06 2.77 9.04
N PHE A 54 -12.74 1.51 9.28
CA PHE A 54 -11.44 0.95 8.93
C PHE A 54 -11.51 -0.49 8.41
N ARG A 55 -10.48 -0.89 7.67
CA ARG A 55 -10.30 -2.26 7.17
C ARG A 55 -8.85 -2.72 7.31
N ILE A 56 -8.67 -4.03 7.47
CA ILE A 56 -7.37 -4.68 7.40
C ILE A 56 -7.37 -5.54 6.15
N VAL A 57 -6.51 -5.20 5.19
CA VAL A 57 -6.47 -5.86 3.88
C VAL A 57 -5.21 -6.69 3.77
N LYS A 58 -5.38 -7.98 3.50
CA LYS A 58 -4.26 -8.90 3.26
C LYS A 58 -3.99 -9.03 1.76
N VAL A 59 -2.79 -8.66 1.34
CA VAL A 59 -2.38 -8.75 -0.07
C VAL A 59 -1.64 -10.08 -0.30
N HIS A 60 -2.19 -10.87 -1.22
CA HIS A 60 -1.56 -12.07 -1.73
C HIS A 60 -0.99 -11.77 -3.11
N ARG A 61 0.35 -11.70 -3.24
CA ARG A 61 0.99 -11.60 -4.55
C ARG A 61 0.92 -12.97 -5.23
N THR A 62 0.20 -13.04 -6.34
CA THR A 62 0.10 -14.26 -7.17
C THR A 62 1.30 -14.38 -8.10
N GLU A 63 1.79 -13.26 -8.63
CA GLU A 63 2.94 -13.21 -9.52
C GLU A 63 3.87 -12.04 -9.15
N ARG A 64 5.17 -12.23 -9.35
CA ARG A 64 6.15 -11.16 -9.20
C ARG A 64 6.18 -10.38 -10.51
N LEU A 65 5.78 -9.11 -10.48
CA LEU A 65 5.97 -8.23 -11.62
C LEU A 65 7.47 -8.12 -11.92
N THR A 66 7.91 -8.70 -13.03
CA THR A 66 9.25 -8.49 -13.59
C THR A 66 9.20 -7.23 -14.44
N PHE A 67 9.80 -6.15 -13.95
CA PHE A 67 10.08 -5.00 -14.80
C PHE A 67 11.22 -5.39 -15.75
N ASN A 68 10.89 -5.63 -17.02
CA ASN A 68 11.90 -5.86 -18.04
C ASN A 68 12.52 -4.52 -18.42
N SER A 69 13.62 -4.15 -17.77
CA SER A 69 14.42 -2.98 -18.11
C SER A 69 15.36 -3.24 -19.30
N ASP A 70 14.88 -3.95 -20.32
CA ASP A 70 15.63 -4.17 -21.56
C ASP A 70 15.11 -3.22 -22.64
N SER A 71 15.60 -1.99 -22.59
CA SER A 71 15.70 -1.16 -23.79
C SER A 71 17.01 -0.37 -23.71
N HIS A 72 17.82 -0.48 -24.78
CA HIS A 72 19.20 0.01 -24.97
C HIS A 72 20.26 -0.98 -24.48
N THR A 73 20.83 -1.85 -25.32
CA THR A 73 21.72 -1.47 -26.42
C THR A 73 21.58 -2.38 -27.65
N ARG A 74 21.09 -1.84 -28.78
CA ARG A 74 21.45 -2.39 -30.11
C ARG A 74 22.82 -1.84 -30.48
N SER A 75 23.86 -2.67 -30.40
CA SER A 75 25.12 -2.39 -31.10
C SER A 75 24.94 -2.70 -32.60
N PRO A 76 25.46 -1.88 -33.52
CA PRO A 76 25.44 -2.20 -34.94
C PRO A 76 26.44 -3.34 -35.23
N SER A 77 25.96 -4.39 -35.90
CA SER A 77 26.81 -5.47 -36.43
C SER A 77 27.71 -4.93 -37.54
N SER A 78 29.02 -5.15 -37.43
CA SER A 78 30.00 -4.87 -38.49
C SER A 78 29.64 -5.60 -39.80
N PRO A 79 29.95 -5.01 -40.97
CA PRO A 79 29.75 -5.69 -42.25
C PRO A 79 30.78 -6.83 -42.43
N PRO A 80 30.45 -7.86 -43.24
CA PRO A 80 31.34 -8.99 -43.47
C PRO A 80 32.57 -8.57 -44.29
N PRO A 81 33.72 -9.26 -44.13
CA PRO A 81 34.93 -8.96 -44.87
C PRO A 81 34.79 -9.28 -46.37
N GLN A 82 35.46 -8.49 -47.20
CA GLN A 82 35.56 -8.67 -48.66
C GLN A 82 36.50 -9.82 -49.04
#